data_AF-A0A821LYR3-F1
#
_entry.id   AF-A0A821LYR3-F1
#
_cell.length_a   1.000
_cell.length_b   1.000
_cell.length_c   1.000
_cell.angle_alpha   90.00
_cell.angle_beta   90.00
_cell.angle_gamma   90.00
#
_symmetry.space_group_name_H-M   'P 1'
#
loop_
_entity.id
_entity.type
_entity.pdbx_description
1 polymer ?
#
loop_
_entity_poly.entity_id
_entity_poly.type
_entity_poly.pdbx_seq_one_letter_code
_entity_poly.pdbx_strand_id
1 'polypeptide(L)'
;MVRKKTVYRGTVLEDEKLIASYKEDAIIITTTFLSTSPERSVAEAYAADFIGDKISILCIYNINNTDRRTALDLHDLANFKDEEEILILRYVPFTIKSCKKTHDGRRIIICFEECED
;
A
#
# COMPACT_ATOMS: atom_id res chain seq x y z
N MET A 1 -22.53 -8.82 -2.35
CA MET A 1 -21.35 -9.23 -1.53
C MET A 1 -20.17 -8.46 -2.07
N VAL A 2 -19.63 -7.51 -1.31
CA VAL A 2 -18.49 -6.67 -1.73
C VAL A 2 -17.28 -7.58 -1.92
N ARG A 3 -16.75 -7.68 -3.14
CA ARG A 3 -15.49 -8.38 -3.40
C ARG A 3 -14.35 -7.42 -3.10
N LYS A 4 -13.76 -7.56 -1.92
CA LYS A 4 -12.52 -6.86 -1.55
C LYS A 4 -11.35 -7.50 -2.29
N LYS A 5 -10.50 -6.69 -2.91
CA LYS A 5 -9.21 -7.13 -3.49
C LYS A 5 -8.11 -6.56 -2.58
N THR A 6 -7.20 -7.41 -2.13
CA THR A 6 -6.03 -6.98 -1.37
C THR A 6 -4.87 -6.81 -2.32
N VAL A 7 -4.17 -5.67 -2.21
CA VAL A 7 -2.96 -5.38 -2.97
C VAL A 7 -1.89 -4.82 -2.03
N TYR A 8 -0.63 -4.98 -2.42
CA TYR A 8 0.53 -4.72 -1.60
C TYR A 8 1.43 -3.68 -2.26
N ARG A 9 2.06 -2.84 -1.46
CA ARG A 9 3.10 -1.92 -1.91
C ARG A 9 4.24 -1.92 -0.92
N GLY A 10 5.44 -2.19 -1.42
CA GLY A 10 6.66 -1.92 -0.69
C GLY A 10 7.15 -0.51 -0.98
N THR A 11 7.63 0.18 0.05
CA THR A 11 8.34 1.44 -0.09
C THR A 11 9.32 1.62 1.04
N VAL A 12 10.20 2.59 0.88
CA VAL A 12 11.22 2.93 1.87
C VAL A 12 11.10 4.42 2.11
N LEU A 13 11.06 4.83 3.37
CA LEU A 13 10.99 6.23 3.76
C LEU A 13 12.13 6.58 4.71
N GLU A 14 12.61 7.82 4.59
CA GLU A 14 13.60 8.41 5.49
C GLU A 14 12.95 9.37 6.50
N ASP A 15 11.69 9.77 6.26
CA ASP A 15 10.99 10.74 7.09
C ASP A 15 10.26 10.07 8.27
N GLU A 16 10.94 10.03 9.42
CA GLU A 16 10.38 9.52 10.68
C GLU A 16 9.14 10.29 11.15
N LYS A 17 9.04 11.60 10.86
CA LYS A 17 7.88 12.42 11.27
C LYS A 17 6.66 12.05 10.47
N LEU A 18 6.81 11.88 9.15
CA LEU A 18 5.76 11.38 8.28
C LEU A 18 5.29 10.01 8.75
N ILE A 19 6.22 9.11 9.08
CA ILE A 19 5.90 7.79 9.60
C ILE A 19 5.11 7.87 10.91
N ALA A 20 5.54 8.73 11.85
CA ALA A 20 4.86 8.92 13.12
C ALA A 20 3.46 9.56 12.98
N SER A 21 3.16 10.16 11.81
CA SER A 21 1.85 10.73 11.54
C SER A 21 0.79 9.69 11.18
N TYR A 22 1.19 8.47 10.78
CA TYR A 22 0.26 7.37 10.52
C TYR A 22 -0.35 6.88 11.83
N LYS A 23 -1.65 7.10 11.98
CA LYS A 23 -2.43 6.71 13.16
C LYS A 23 -3.59 5.83 12.74
N GLU A 24 -3.91 4.83 13.56
CA GLU A 24 -5.12 4.04 13.37
C GLU A 24 -6.36 4.96 13.34
N ASP A 25 -7.33 4.58 12.52
CA ASP A 25 -8.55 5.31 12.18
C ASP A 25 -8.36 6.67 11.49
N ALA A 26 -7.12 7.11 11.25
CA ALA A 26 -6.88 8.28 10.40
C ALA A 26 -7.25 7.97 8.95
N ILE A 27 -7.84 8.97 8.27
CA ILE A 27 -8.13 8.92 6.84
C ILE A 27 -6.99 9.59 6.09
N ILE A 28 -6.44 8.88 5.12
CA ILE A 28 -5.48 9.43 4.16
C ILE A 28 -6.13 9.51 2.78
N ILE A 29 -5.71 10.48 2.00
CA ILE A 29 -6.12 10.62 0.60
C ILE A 29 -4.87 10.47 -0.25
N THR A 30 -4.89 9.52 -1.17
CA THR A 30 -3.77 9.36 -2.12
C THR A 30 -3.72 10.58 -3.05
N THR A 31 -2.60 11.28 -3.15
CA THR A 31 -2.47 12.43 -4.08
C THR A 31 -1.78 12.05 -5.38
N THR A 32 -1.17 10.87 -5.41
CA THR A 32 -0.45 10.29 -6.54
C THR A 32 -1.05 8.93 -6.91
N PHE A 33 -0.70 8.43 -8.08
CA PHE A 33 -1.00 7.03 -8.43
C PHE A 33 -0.14 6.12 -7.56
N LEU A 34 -0.73 5.05 -7.03
CA LEU A 34 0.02 4.05 -6.27
C LEU A 34 0.18 2.80 -7.11
N SER A 35 1.42 2.49 -7.47
CA SER A 35 1.78 1.19 -8.02
C SER A 35 1.74 0.15 -6.89
N THR A 36 1.02 -0.93 -7.12
CA THR A 36 0.78 -2.03 -6.17
C THR A 36 0.79 -3.36 -6.91
N SER A 37 0.94 -4.47 -6.18
CA SER A 37 0.88 -5.83 -6.73
C SER A 37 -0.08 -6.67 -5.89
N PRO A 38 -0.84 -7.62 -6.47
CA PRO A 38 -1.56 -8.63 -5.71
C PRO A 38 -0.61 -9.62 -5.02
N GLU A 39 0.64 -9.71 -5.49
CA GLU A 39 1.65 -10.61 -4.95
C GLU A 39 2.47 -9.91 -3.86
N ARG A 40 2.30 -10.40 -2.62
CA ARG A 40 2.99 -9.83 -1.46
C ARG A 40 4.51 -9.90 -1.58
N SER A 41 5.05 -10.99 -2.14
CA SER A 41 6.49 -11.19 -2.32
C SER A 41 7.11 -10.14 -3.24
N VAL A 42 6.38 -9.72 -4.28
CA VAL A 42 6.79 -8.62 -5.18
C VAL A 42 6.90 -7.33 -4.39
N ALA A 43 5.86 -6.96 -3.63
CA ALA A 43 5.89 -5.77 -2.77
C ALA A 43 7.02 -5.82 -1.72
N GLU A 44 7.26 -6.98 -1.10
CA GLU A 44 8.35 -7.15 -0.13
C GLU A 44 9.73 -6.94 -0.75
N ALA A 45 9.93 -7.25 -2.04
CA ALA A 45 11.17 -6.94 -2.74
C ALA A 45 11.43 -5.41 -2.83
N TYR A 46 10.38 -4.59 -2.98
CA TYR A 46 10.48 -3.13 -2.93
C TYR A 46 10.58 -2.56 -1.52
N ALA A 47 10.22 -3.35 -0.50
CA ALA A 47 10.38 -3.03 0.92
C ALA A 47 11.56 -3.77 1.56
N ALA A 48 12.58 -4.16 0.77
CA ALA A 48 13.75 -4.89 1.27
C ALA A 48 14.42 -4.18 2.46
N ASP A 49 15.12 -4.93 3.30
CA ASP A 49 15.78 -4.37 4.48
C ASP A 49 16.97 -3.50 4.04
N PHE A 50 16.79 -2.18 4.10
CA PHE A 50 17.85 -1.23 3.80
C PHE A 50 18.82 -1.12 4.97
N ILE A 51 20.11 -0.97 4.66
CA ILE A 51 21.15 -0.66 5.64
C ILE A 51 21.18 0.87 5.80
N GLY A 52 20.94 1.37 7.02
CA GLY A 52 21.00 2.80 7.37
C GLY A 52 19.74 3.30 8.10
N ASP A 53 19.50 4.61 8.05
CA ASP A 53 18.38 5.30 8.73
C ASP A 53 17.04 5.18 7.98
N LYS A 54 16.96 4.25 7.03
CA LYS A 54 15.80 4.02 6.18
C LYS A 54 14.82 3.07 6.85
N ILE A 55 13.54 3.40 6.83
CA ILE A 55 12.48 2.57 7.36
C ILE A 55 11.75 1.90 6.20
N SER A 56 11.74 0.57 6.22
CA SER A 56 10.98 -0.24 5.28
C SER A 56 9.49 -0.16 5.63
N ILE A 57 8.63 0.00 4.63
CA ILE A 57 7.19 0.04 4.82
C ILE A 57 6.52 -0.92 3.84
N LEU A 58 5.74 -1.84 4.40
CA LEU A 58 4.82 -2.69 3.65
C LEU A 58 3.41 -2.15 3.86
N CYS A 59 2.85 -1.57 2.81
CA CYS A 59 1.47 -1.13 2.77
C CYS A 59 0.59 -2.27 2.25
N ILE A 60 -0.52 -2.52 2.93
CA ILE A 60 -1.56 -3.48 2.54
C ILE A 60 -2.82 -2.67 2.27
N TYR A 61 -3.30 -2.64 1.03
CA TYR A 61 -4.52 -1.93 0.64
C TYR A 61 -5.63 -2.94 0.35
N ASN A 62 -6.74 -2.82 1.07
CA ASN A 62 -7.98 -3.50 0.73
C ASN A 62 -8.86 -2.52 -0.06
N ILE A 63 -9.03 -2.81 -1.35
CA ILE A 63 -9.84 -2.01 -2.27
C ILE A 63 -11.19 -2.69 -2.54
N ASN A 64 -12.24 -1.88 -2.64
CA ASN A 64 -13.62 -2.29 -2.87
C ASN A 64 -13.90 -2.35 -4.38
N ASN A 65 -13.91 -3.55 -4.95
CA ASN A 65 -14.00 -3.72 -6.40
C ASN A 65 -15.44 -3.74 -6.96
N THR A 66 -16.46 -3.48 -6.13
CA THR A 66 -17.87 -3.59 -6.57
C THR A 66 -18.47 -2.32 -7.15
N ASP A 67 -18.06 -1.14 -6.69
CA ASP A 67 -18.82 0.08 -6.94
C ASP A 67 -17.99 1.23 -7.55
N ARG A 68 -16.67 1.25 -7.33
CA ARG A 68 -15.77 2.26 -7.88
C ARG A 68 -14.55 1.61 -8.52
N ARG A 69 -14.22 2.01 -9.75
CA ARG A 69 -12.92 1.70 -10.36
C ARG A 69 -11.84 2.59 -9.72
N THR A 70 -11.49 2.31 -8.47
CA THR A 70 -10.42 3.01 -7.73
C THR A 70 -9.04 2.44 -8.03
N ALA A 71 -8.98 1.32 -8.73
CA ALA A 71 -7.75 0.74 -9.24
C ALA A 71 -7.91 0.24 -10.68
N LEU A 72 -6.80 0.22 -11.41
CA LEU A 72 -6.68 -0.34 -12.75
C LEU A 72 -5.78 -1.57 -12.71
N ASP A 73 -6.21 -2.64 -13.34
CA ASP A 73 -5.35 -3.80 -13.61
C ASP A 73 -4.50 -3.49 -14.85
N LEU A 74 -3.18 -3.47 -14.70
CA LEU A 74 -2.25 -3.14 -15.78
C LEU A 74 -1.49 -4.36 -16.29
N HIS A 75 -1.85 -5.58 -15.88
CA HIS A 75 -1.12 -6.81 -16.26
C HIS A 75 -0.87 -6.91 -17.78
N ASP A 76 -1.87 -6.58 -18.60
CA ASP A 76 -1.77 -6.66 -20.07
C ASP A 76 -0.99 -5.51 -20.71
N LEU A 77 -0.78 -4.41 -19.97
CA LEU A 77 -0.11 -3.19 -20.45
C LEU A 77 1.31 -3.03 -19.88
N ALA A 78 1.64 -3.76 -18.82
CA ALA A 78 2.93 -3.67 -18.15
C ALA A 78 4.05 -4.32 -18.97
N ASN A 79 5.22 -3.68 -18.99
CA ASN A 79 6.42 -4.26 -19.58
C ASN A 79 6.94 -5.46 -18.77
N PHE A 80 6.63 -5.51 -17.47
CA PHE A 80 7.02 -6.57 -16.53
C PHE A 80 5.77 -7.28 -16.03
N LYS A 81 5.33 -8.31 -16.77
CA LYS A 81 4.06 -9.01 -16.49
C LYS A 81 4.05 -9.73 -15.15
N ASP A 82 5.22 -10.18 -14.69
CA ASP A 82 5.39 -10.94 -13.44
C ASP A 82 5.13 -10.09 -12.19
N GLU A 83 5.10 -8.76 -12.32
CA GLU A 83 4.76 -7.86 -11.20
C GLU A 83 3.25 -7.81 -10.92
N GLU A 84 2.42 -8.26 -11.89
CA GLU A 84 0.96 -8.19 -11.85
C GLU A 84 0.45 -6.81 -11.41
N GLU A 85 1.00 -5.74 -11.99
CA GLU A 85 0.79 -4.39 -11.50
C GLU A 85 -0.69 -3.98 -11.48
N ILE A 86 -1.12 -3.49 -10.30
CA ILE A 86 -2.40 -2.84 -10.08
C ILE A 86 -2.14 -1.40 -9.68
N LEU A 87 -2.70 -0.46 -10.42
CA LEU A 87 -2.53 0.97 -10.19
C LEU A 87 -3.73 1.55 -9.44
N ILE A 88 -3.55 1.92 -8.16
CA ILE A 88 -4.55 2.68 -7.41
C ILE A 88 -4.52 4.13 -7.92
N LEU A 89 -5.71 4.66 -8.21
CA LEU A 89 -5.89 6.01 -8.73
C LEU A 89 -5.64 7.09 -7.66
N ARG A 90 -5.53 8.32 -8.13
CA ARG A 90 -5.45 9.50 -7.26
C ARG A 90 -6.78 9.76 -6.57
N TYR A 91 -6.68 10.38 -5.41
CA TYR A 91 -7.76 10.86 -4.56
C TYR A 91 -8.67 9.75 -4.02
N VAL A 92 -8.12 8.54 -3.89
CA VAL A 92 -8.81 7.43 -3.24
C VAL A 92 -8.62 7.56 -1.73
N PRO A 93 -9.70 7.68 -0.94
CA PRO A 93 -9.62 7.77 0.50
C PRO A 93 -9.43 6.37 1.12
N PHE A 94 -8.50 6.27 2.05
CA PHE A 94 -8.26 5.06 2.83
C PHE A 94 -8.24 5.36 4.32
N THR A 95 -8.89 4.51 5.11
CA THR A 95 -8.76 4.49 6.57
C THR A 95 -7.60 3.58 6.96
N ILE A 96 -6.72 4.04 7.84
CA ILE A 96 -5.65 3.22 8.43
C ILE A 96 -6.27 2.31 9.47
N LYS A 97 -6.28 1.00 9.24
CA LYS A 97 -6.83 0.00 10.16
C LYS A 97 -5.83 -0.55 11.15
N SER A 98 -4.55 -0.56 10.79
CA SER A 98 -3.49 -0.90 11.74
C SER A 98 -2.15 -0.36 11.29
N CYS A 99 -1.31 0.01 12.25
CA CYS A 99 0.08 0.40 12.01
C CYS A 99 0.99 -0.36 12.98
N LYS A 100 1.76 -1.34 12.49
CA LYS A 100 2.59 -2.21 13.32
C LYS A 100 4.06 -2.11 12.93
N LYS A 101 4.92 -1.88 13.91
CA LYS A 101 6.37 -2.01 13.77
C LYS A 101 6.78 -3.48 13.98
N THR A 102 7.75 -3.95 13.20
CA THR A 102 8.42 -5.24 13.46
C THR A 102 9.23 -5.18 14.75
N HIS A 103 9.60 -6.34 15.30
CA HIS A 103 10.31 -6.44 16.58
C HIS A 103 11.68 -5.70 16.56
N ASP A 104 12.33 -5.61 15.40
CA ASP A 104 13.58 -4.89 15.22
C ASP A 104 13.40 -3.39 14.91
N GLY A 105 12.15 -2.92 14.77
CA GLY A 105 11.80 -1.54 14.47
C GLY A 105 12.13 -1.08 13.04
N ARG A 106 12.69 -1.95 12.19
CA ARG A 106 13.17 -1.59 10.84
C ARG A 106 12.09 -1.61 9.77
N ARG A 107 10.98 -2.30 10.04
CA ARG A 107 9.86 -2.40 9.13
C ARG A 107 8.56 -1.98 9.79
N ILE A 108 7.72 -1.30 9.02
CA ILE A 108 6.37 -0.90 9.40
C ILE A 108 5.39 -1.55 8.44
N ILE A 109 4.36 -2.17 8.99
CA ILE A 109 3.27 -2.76 8.24
C ILE A 109 2.04 -1.89 8.49
N ILE A 110 1.50 -1.30 7.42
CA ILE A 110 0.33 -0.43 7.49
C ILE A 110 -0.79 -1.07 6.68
N CYS A 111 -1.94 -1.29 7.33
CA CYS A 111 -3.13 -1.80 6.69
C CYS A 111 -4.10 -0.65 6.41
N PHE A 112 -4.49 -0.51 5.15
CA PHE A 112 -5.40 0.49 4.63
C PHE A 112 -6.68 -0.19 4.15
N GLU A 113 -7.82 0.38 4.50
CA GLU A 113 -9.13 -0.04 4.01
C GLU A 113 -9.74 1.12 3.24
N GLU A 114 -10.18 0.86 2.00
CA GLU A 114 -10.88 1.87 1.22
C GLU A 114 -12.14 2.34 1.96
N CYS A 115 -12.34 3.65 2.04
CA CYS A 115 -13.53 4.19 2.68
C CYS A 115 -14.77 3.84 1.85
N GLU A 116 -15.82 3.39 2.53
CA GLU A 116 -17.17 3.28 1.95
C GLU A 116 -17.82 4.68 1.93
N ASP A 117 -18.65 4.95 0.93
CA ASP A 117 -19.47 6.17 0.86
C ASP A 117 -20.67 6.12 1.81
#